data_AF-A0A6P0U7M1-F1
#
_entry.id   AF-A0A6P0U7M1-F1
#
_cell.length_a   1.000
_cell.length_b   1.000
_cell.length_c   1.000
_cell.angle_alpha   90.00
_cell.angle_beta   90.00
_cell.angle_gamma   90.00
#
_symmetry.space_group_name_H-M   'P 1'
#
loop_
_entity.id
_entity.type
_entity.pdbx_description
1 polymer ?
#
loop_
_entity_poly.entity_id
_entity_poly.type
_entity_poly.pdbx_seq_one_letter_code
_entity_poly.pdbx_strand_id
1 'polypeptide(L)'
;MITCLLGCSGDQPPKDPLDQVLSSEDPRIRKVMENPEPYEVQIRYTQIDRKGDSLVFRDFDYQVDKEEYFYPASTVKFPIAVLAMEKVNRSSNLDLNTRFYVEGDTLETTFGKEIIKIFAVSDNAANNRLLEFLGQDAINEAFRKKNIGPARISHRLSVPDADEVTTKPLVVYLNDSTTTVLPRTFNTPPKPLELKGVTKGKGFYEEDTLMEMPFDFSLKNYYPIDTQHEVLKRVIFPEAYPQVEQFHLSRSQRTFLLDAMKILPRQAGYDPVEYYDSYGKFFLFGDTQKPMPEHIKIYNKVGYAYGTLTDCAYVRDEQNGVEFLITATILVNEDQIFNDNEYEYDETGIPFLAALGEGLYQIELNRKR
;
A
#
# COMPACT_ATOMS: atom_id res chain seq x y z
N MET A 1 -58.81 33.74 0.06
CA MET A 1 -57.44 33.70 -0.50
C MET A 1 -56.74 32.57 0.23
N ILE A 2 -56.61 31.39 -0.40
CA ILE A 2 -56.03 30.20 0.20
C ILE A 2 -54.53 30.24 -0.10
N THR A 3 -53.73 30.45 0.93
CA THR A 3 -52.26 30.45 0.81
C THR A 3 -51.78 29.02 1.02
N CYS A 4 -51.51 28.30 -0.08
CA CYS A 4 -50.80 27.02 -0.03
C CYS A 4 -49.33 27.29 0.30
N LEU A 5 -48.90 26.87 1.49
CA LEU A 5 -47.50 26.74 1.85
C LEU A 5 -46.99 25.43 1.26
N LEU A 6 -46.33 25.52 0.11
CA LEU A 6 -45.50 24.43 -0.43
C LEU A 6 -44.23 24.36 0.43
N GLY A 7 -44.16 23.34 1.29
CA GLY A 7 -42.93 22.99 2.00
C GLY A 7 -41.91 22.47 1.01
N CYS A 8 -40.86 23.26 0.74
CA CYS A 8 -39.66 22.76 0.12
C CYS A 8 -38.96 21.82 1.11
N SER A 9 -39.12 20.51 0.92
CA SER A 9 -38.14 19.54 1.41
C SER A 9 -36.85 19.81 0.66
N GLY A 10 -35.99 20.67 1.22
CA GLY A 10 -34.64 20.82 0.73
C GLY A 10 -33.93 19.48 0.90
N ASP A 11 -33.62 18.81 -0.21
CA ASP A 11 -32.68 17.69 -0.21
C ASP A 11 -31.41 18.19 0.47
N GLN A 12 -31.15 17.69 1.68
CA GLN A 12 -29.85 17.87 2.31
C GLN A 12 -28.82 17.30 1.33
N PRO A 13 -27.68 17.98 1.11
CA PRO A 13 -26.63 17.41 0.30
C PRO A 13 -26.30 16.01 0.83
N PRO A 14 -26.03 15.02 -0.04
CA PRO A 14 -25.69 13.67 0.39
C PRO A 14 -24.59 13.76 1.46
N LYS A 15 -24.84 13.15 2.62
CA LYS A 15 -23.86 13.13 3.71
C LYS A 15 -22.58 12.46 3.21
N ASP A 16 -21.43 13.06 3.51
CA ASP A 16 -20.13 12.47 3.19
C ASP A 16 -20.06 11.06 3.80
N PRO A 17 -19.85 10.01 2.98
CA PRO A 17 -19.83 8.63 3.45
C PRO A 17 -18.68 8.35 4.41
N LEU A 18 -17.54 9.01 4.24
CA LEU A 18 -16.40 8.87 5.15
C LEU A 18 -16.72 9.50 6.51
N ASP A 19 -17.27 10.72 6.54
CA ASP A 19 -17.71 11.36 7.78
C ASP A 19 -18.78 10.52 8.51
N GLN A 20 -19.67 9.86 7.76
CA GLN A 20 -20.68 8.98 8.35
C GLN A 20 -20.04 7.79 9.08
N VAL A 21 -18.99 7.17 8.52
CA VAL A 21 -18.31 6.05 9.17
C VAL A 21 -17.49 6.53 10.37
N LEU A 22 -16.75 7.63 10.21
CA LEU A 22 -15.89 8.19 11.27
C LEU A 22 -16.68 8.75 12.47
N SER A 23 -17.96 9.09 12.27
CA SER A 23 -18.88 9.50 13.35
C SER A 23 -19.77 8.36 13.89
N SER A 24 -19.48 7.10 13.53
CA SER A 24 -20.28 5.96 13.96
C SER A 24 -20.08 5.62 15.45
N GLU A 25 -21.06 4.90 16.01
CA GLU A 25 -21.00 4.37 17.37
C GLU A 25 -20.18 3.07 17.48
N ASP A 26 -19.50 2.63 16.40
CA ASP A 26 -18.64 1.45 16.45
C ASP A 26 -17.49 1.71 17.44
N PRO A 27 -17.32 0.90 18.49
CA PRO A 27 -16.31 1.15 19.51
C PRO A 27 -14.88 1.13 18.95
N ARG A 28 -14.61 0.38 17.87
CA ARG A 28 -13.30 0.34 17.20
C ARG A 28 -12.98 1.68 16.52
N ILE A 29 -14.00 2.33 15.93
CA ILE A 29 -13.88 3.68 15.37
C ILE A 29 -13.77 4.72 16.48
N ARG A 30 -14.68 4.69 17.46
CA ARG A 30 -14.72 5.66 18.57
C ARG A 30 -13.40 5.72 19.35
N LYS A 31 -12.78 4.57 19.61
CA LYS A 31 -11.48 4.48 20.32
C LYS A 31 -10.41 5.41 19.73
N VAL A 32 -10.42 5.57 18.41
CA VAL A 32 -9.49 6.45 17.67
C VAL A 32 -10.08 7.84 17.49
N MET A 33 -11.34 7.93 17.05
CA MET A 33 -11.93 9.20 16.60
C MET A 33 -12.37 10.13 17.74
N GLU A 34 -12.46 9.65 18.99
CA GLU A 34 -12.67 10.51 20.16
C GLU A 34 -11.47 11.42 20.45
N ASN A 35 -10.25 10.96 20.15
CA ASN A 35 -9.01 11.75 20.22
C ASN A 35 -8.06 11.33 19.10
N PRO A 36 -8.26 11.82 17.87
CA PRO A 36 -7.54 11.33 16.69
C PRO A 36 -6.10 11.85 16.57
N GLU A 37 -5.73 12.91 17.30
CA GLU A 37 -4.43 13.59 17.16
C GLU A 37 -3.23 12.64 17.37
N PRO A 38 -3.15 11.81 18.43
CA PRO A 38 -2.01 10.92 18.64
C PRO A 38 -1.91 9.81 17.58
N TYR A 39 -3.01 9.53 16.89
CA TYR A 39 -3.11 8.45 15.92
C TYR A 39 -2.73 8.88 14.50
N GLU A 40 -2.54 10.18 14.25
CA GLU A 40 -2.10 10.73 12.95
C GLU A 40 -2.88 10.15 11.75
N VAL A 41 -4.19 9.94 11.92
CA VAL A 41 -5.00 9.22 10.94
C VAL A 41 -5.14 10.03 9.66
N GLN A 42 -4.78 9.44 8.53
CA GLN A 42 -5.12 9.98 7.21
C GLN A 42 -5.89 8.93 6.41
N ILE A 43 -6.97 9.34 5.73
CA ILE A 43 -7.83 8.42 4.96
C ILE A 43 -8.23 9.09 3.66
N ARG A 44 -8.06 8.37 2.54
CA ARG A 44 -8.69 8.66 1.27
C ARG A 44 -9.60 7.51 0.88
N TYR A 45 -10.88 7.80 0.70
CA TYR A 45 -11.87 6.88 0.16
C TYR A 45 -12.32 7.37 -1.22
N THR A 46 -12.36 6.47 -2.20
CA THR A 46 -12.86 6.78 -3.54
C THR A 46 -14.07 5.93 -3.86
N GLN A 47 -15.19 6.62 -4.02
CA GLN A 47 -16.40 6.08 -4.58
C GLN A 47 -16.26 5.91 -6.10
N ILE A 48 -16.69 4.76 -6.62
CA ILE A 48 -16.66 4.45 -8.06
C ILE A 48 -18.10 4.36 -8.57
N ASP A 49 -18.40 5.13 -9.63
CA ASP A 49 -19.63 5.01 -10.41
C ASP A 49 -19.32 4.55 -11.83
N ARG A 50 -19.94 3.45 -12.26
CA ARG A 50 -19.90 2.99 -13.66
C ARG A 50 -21.12 3.51 -14.42
N LYS A 51 -20.88 4.33 -15.45
CA LYS A 51 -21.91 4.85 -16.36
C LYS A 51 -21.63 4.34 -17.78
N GLY A 52 -22.12 3.14 -18.08
CA GLY A 52 -21.72 2.43 -19.30
C GLY A 52 -20.21 2.14 -19.28
N ASP A 53 -19.50 2.58 -20.32
CA ASP A 53 -18.04 2.45 -20.41
C ASP A 53 -17.28 3.56 -19.64
N SER A 54 -17.97 4.54 -19.07
CA SER A 54 -17.35 5.64 -18.33
C SER A 54 -17.23 5.33 -16.83
N LEU A 55 -16.07 5.64 -16.26
CA LEU A 55 -15.81 5.61 -14.82
C LEU A 55 -15.83 7.03 -14.27
N VAL A 56 -16.54 7.23 -13.16
CA VAL A 56 -16.51 8.48 -12.39
C VAL A 56 -16.01 8.14 -10.99
N PHE A 57 -14.93 8.80 -10.59
CA PHE A 57 -14.34 8.70 -9.25
C PHE A 57 -14.78 9.92 -8.43
N ARG A 58 -15.16 9.70 -7.17
CA ARG A 58 -15.34 10.77 -6.19
C ARG A 58 -14.52 10.45 -4.96
N ASP A 59 -13.59 11.34 -4.64
CA ASP A 59 -12.66 11.19 -3.53
C ASP A 59 -13.20 11.93 -2.30
N PHE A 60 -13.09 11.29 -1.14
CA PHE A 60 -13.44 11.82 0.17
C PHE A 60 -12.23 11.63 1.08
N ASP A 61 -11.81 12.72 1.72
CA ASP A 61 -10.52 12.80 2.41
C ASP A 61 -10.73 13.16 3.89
N TYR A 62 -10.01 12.46 4.77
CA TYR A 62 -9.82 12.82 6.16
C TYR A 62 -8.34 13.05 6.41
N GLN A 63 -7.97 14.30 6.76
CA GLN A 63 -6.60 14.73 7.08
C GLN A 63 -5.52 14.31 6.06
N VAL A 64 -5.88 14.17 4.78
CA VAL A 64 -4.91 13.84 3.73
C VAL A 64 -3.98 15.03 3.50
N ASP A 65 -2.75 14.94 3.98
CA ASP A 65 -1.73 15.96 3.81
C ASP A 65 -0.37 15.32 3.52
N LYS A 66 0.10 15.50 2.29
CA LYS A 66 1.42 14.99 1.87
C LYS A 66 2.57 15.70 2.61
N GLU A 67 2.35 16.88 3.18
CA GLU A 67 3.36 17.59 3.97
C GLU A 67 3.46 17.06 5.41
N GLU A 68 2.55 16.17 5.83
CA GLU A 68 2.55 15.48 7.12
C GLU A 68 3.12 14.06 6.97
N TYR A 69 4.31 13.83 7.52
CA TYR A 69 5.05 12.59 7.32
C TYR A 69 4.51 11.43 8.16
N PHE A 70 4.36 10.28 7.52
CA PHE A 70 4.32 8.97 8.17
C PHE A 70 5.30 8.01 7.50
N TYR A 71 5.75 6.99 8.23
CA TYR A 71 6.64 5.98 7.67
C TYR A 71 5.83 4.95 6.85
N PRO A 72 6.05 4.80 5.52
CA PRO A 72 5.18 4.00 4.66
C PRO A 72 5.35 2.48 4.82
N ALA A 73 6.35 2.03 5.57
CA ALA A 73 6.64 0.62 5.80
C ALA A 73 6.61 -0.22 4.50
N SER A 74 5.95 -1.38 4.50
CA SER A 74 5.92 -2.31 3.36
C SER A 74 5.00 -1.88 2.19
N THR A 75 4.31 -0.74 2.27
CA THR A 75 3.49 -0.28 1.14
C THR A 75 4.36 0.09 -0.08
N VAL A 76 5.61 0.49 0.15
CA VAL A 76 6.60 0.78 -0.90
C VAL A 76 6.89 -0.42 -1.82
N LYS A 77 6.61 -1.65 -1.37
CA LYS A 77 6.79 -2.85 -2.18
C LYS A 77 5.86 -2.89 -3.38
N PHE A 78 4.70 -2.24 -3.29
CA PHE A 78 3.72 -2.20 -4.36
C PHE A 78 4.28 -1.53 -5.63
N PRO A 79 4.68 -0.25 -5.62
CA PRO A 79 5.24 0.38 -6.81
C PRO A 79 6.54 -0.29 -7.28
N ILE A 80 7.36 -0.83 -6.38
CA ILE A 80 8.57 -1.60 -6.74
C ILE A 80 8.21 -2.83 -7.57
N ALA A 81 7.21 -3.62 -7.15
CA ALA A 81 6.74 -4.78 -7.90
C ALA A 81 6.20 -4.39 -9.29
N VAL A 82 5.39 -3.33 -9.37
CA VAL A 82 4.80 -2.85 -10.64
C VAL A 82 5.90 -2.39 -11.61
N LEU A 83 6.87 -1.61 -11.13
CA LEU A 83 7.97 -1.10 -11.94
C LEU A 83 8.94 -2.21 -12.38
N ALA A 84 9.15 -3.24 -11.55
CA ALA A 84 9.93 -4.42 -11.92
C ALA A 84 9.26 -5.15 -13.10
N MET A 85 7.94 -5.35 -13.05
CA MET A 85 7.19 -5.95 -14.16
C MET A 85 7.25 -5.10 -15.43
N GLU A 86 7.16 -3.78 -15.31
CA GLU A 86 7.30 -2.86 -16.43
C GLU A 86 8.71 -2.92 -17.05
N LYS A 87 9.76 -3.00 -16.23
CA LYS A 87 11.14 -3.19 -16.71
C LYS A 87 11.32 -4.53 -17.43
N VAL A 88 10.73 -5.60 -16.90
CA VAL A 88 10.69 -6.92 -17.56
C VAL A 88 9.96 -6.82 -18.91
N ASN A 89 8.81 -6.16 -18.97
CA ASN A 89 8.01 -6.02 -20.20
C ASN A 89 8.76 -5.31 -21.33
N ARG A 90 9.65 -4.39 -20.99
CA ARG A 90 10.46 -3.63 -21.96
C ARG A 90 11.68 -4.40 -22.46
N SER A 91 11.99 -5.54 -21.86
CA SER A 91 13.11 -6.39 -22.27
C SER A 91 12.65 -7.42 -23.29
N SER A 92 13.45 -7.64 -24.34
CA SER A 92 13.22 -8.72 -25.31
C SER A 92 13.61 -10.10 -24.77
N ASN A 93 14.38 -10.15 -23.68
CA ASN A 93 15.04 -11.36 -23.19
C ASN A 93 14.56 -11.80 -21.80
N LEU A 94 13.64 -11.06 -21.20
CA LEU A 94 13.13 -11.34 -19.85
C LEU A 94 11.61 -11.51 -19.90
N ASP A 95 11.12 -12.40 -19.06
CA ASP A 95 9.72 -12.55 -18.70
C ASP A 95 9.59 -12.80 -17.18
N LEU A 96 8.36 -12.99 -16.69
CA LEU A 96 8.12 -13.20 -15.26
C LEU A 96 8.67 -14.55 -14.74
N ASN A 97 8.93 -15.51 -15.62
CA ASN A 97 9.46 -16.83 -15.29
C ASN A 97 10.98 -16.90 -15.43
N THR A 98 11.61 -15.85 -15.93
CA THR A 98 13.05 -15.77 -16.08
C THR A 98 13.72 -15.93 -14.72
N ARG A 99 14.61 -16.91 -14.65
CA ARG A 99 15.37 -17.23 -13.44
C ARG A 99 16.47 -16.20 -13.23
N PHE A 100 16.71 -15.83 -11.98
CA PHE A 100 17.82 -14.98 -11.58
C PHE A 100 18.25 -15.26 -10.14
N TYR A 101 19.47 -14.85 -9.80
CA TYR A 101 19.89 -14.63 -8.43
C TYR A 101 20.62 -13.28 -8.32
N VAL A 102 20.64 -12.72 -7.11
CA VAL A 102 21.39 -11.50 -6.78
C VAL A 102 22.76 -11.92 -6.25
N GLU A 103 23.83 -11.24 -6.67
CA GLU A 103 25.18 -11.51 -6.15
C GLU A 103 25.21 -11.44 -4.61
N GLY A 104 25.69 -12.52 -3.98
CA GLY A 104 25.72 -12.66 -2.52
C GLY A 104 24.43 -13.23 -1.89
N ASP A 105 23.39 -13.45 -2.69
CA ASP A 105 22.17 -14.15 -2.29
C ASP A 105 22.28 -15.63 -2.66
N THR A 106 21.84 -16.52 -1.76
CA THR A 106 21.84 -17.97 -1.99
C THR A 106 20.59 -18.44 -2.73
N LEU A 107 19.56 -17.60 -2.84
CA LEU A 107 18.29 -17.98 -3.47
C LEU A 107 18.29 -17.67 -4.96
N GLU A 108 18.09 -18.73 -5.74
CA GLU A 108 17.69 -18.60 -7.14
C GLU A 108 16.16 -18.58 -7.27
N THR A 109 15.63 -17.61 -8.01
CA THR A 109 14.18 -17.35 -8.08
C THR A 109 13.74 -16.78 -9.44
N THR A 110 12.48 -16.38 -9.57
CA THR A 110 11.95 -15.69 -10.75
C THR A 110 11.22 -14.40 -10.34
N PHE A 111 11.07 -13.44 -11.25
CA PHE A 111 10.36 -12.20 -10.96
C PHE A 111 8.93 -12.45 -10.47
N GLY A 112 8.21 -13.37 -11.12
CA GLY A 112 6.85 -13.75 -10.74
C GLY A 112 6.78 -14.33 -9.33
N LYS A 113 7.72 -15.20 -8.95
CA LYS A 113 7.78 -15.74 -7.59
C LYS A 113 8.00 -14.64 -6.55
N GLU A 114 8.93 -13.73 -6.78
CA GLU A 114 9.19 -12.63 -5.84
C GLU A 114 7.98 -11.69 -5.71
N ILE A 115 7.25 -11.42 -6.80
CA ILE A 115 6.02 -10.62 -6.77
C ILE A 115 4.92 -11.32 -5.97
N ILE A 116 4.74 -12.64 -6.14
CA ILE A 116 3.76 -13.41 -5.34
C ILE A 116 4.10 -13.31 -3.85
N LYS A 117 5.37 -13.50 -3.46
CA LYS A 117 5.80 -13.38 -2.05
C LYS A 117 5.52 -12.00 -1.46
N ILE A 118 5.72 -10.94 -2.24
CA ILE A 118 5.46 -9.56 -1.82
C ILE A 118 3.98 -9.34 -1.46
N PHE A 119 3.06 -9.87 -2.27
CA PHE A 119 1.63 -9.67 -2.02
C PHE A 119 1.03 -10.70 -1.06
N ALA A 120 1.52 -11.94 -1.07
CA ALA A 120 0.99 -13.00 -0.20
C ALA A 120 1.39 -12.82 1.26
N VAL A 121 2.67 -12.50 1.53
CA VAL A 121 3.21 -12.47 2.91
C VAL A 121 4.09 -11.26 3.19
N SER A 122 4.16 -10.29 2.27
CA SER A 122 4.98 -9.08 2.44
C SER A 122 6.46 -9.40 2.65
N ASP A 123 7.03 -10.32 1.86
CA ASP A 123 8.44 -10.72 1.98
C ASP A 123 9.42 -9.55 1.71
N ASN A 124 10.32 -9.28 2.65
CA ASN A 124 11.32 -8.20 2.55
C ASN A 124 12.46 -8.55 1.59
N ALA A 125 12.95 -9.79 1.60
CA ALA A 125 14.03 -10.21 0.73
C ALA A 125 13.58 -10.17 -0.74
N ALA A 126 12.35 -10.57 -1.02
CA ALA A 126 11.75 -10.48 -2.35
C ALA A 126 11.66 -9.05 -2.86
N ASN A 127 11.20 -8.13 -2.01
CA ASN A 127 11.23 -6.70 -2.34
C ASN A 127 12.66 -6.22 -2.63
N ASN A 128 13.62 -6.56 -1.77
CA ASN A 128 14.99 -6.07 -1.91
C ASN A 128 15.63 -6.60 -3.20
N ARG A 129 15.37 -7.85 -3.61
CA ARG A 129 15.81 -8.38 -4.92
C ARG A 129 15.25 -7.58 -6.10
N LEU A 130 13.96 -7.19 -6.03
CA LEU A 130 13.36 -6.34 -7.07
C LEU A 130 13.91 -4.90 -7.03
N LEU A 131 14.27 -4.40 -5.85
CA LEU A 131 14.99 -3.13 -5.70
C LEU A 131 16.38 -3.22 -6.34
N GLU A 132 17.14 -4.30 -6.13
CA GLU A 132 18.45 -4.50 -6.78
C GLU A 132 18.33 -4.50 -8.31
N PHE A 133 17.26 -5.12 -8.83
CA PHE A 133 16.96 -5.13 -10.25
C PHE A 133 16.67 -3.73 -10.81
N LEU A 134 16.06 -2.84 -10.02
CA LEU A 134 15.63 -1.52 -10.49
C LEU A 134 16.66 -0.41 -10.22
N GLY A 135 17.11 -0.27 -8.98
CA GLY A 135 17.81 0.90 -8.44
C GLY A 135 16.85 1.99 -7.95
N GLN A 136 17.22 2.65 -6.85
CA GLN A 136 16.45 3.72 -6.21
C GLN A 136 16.17 4.89 -7.17
N ASP A 137 17.19 5.34 -7.91
CA ASP A 137 17.04 6.48 -8.83
C ASP A 137 16.07 6.15 -9.97
N ALA A 138 16.10 4.91 -10.48
CA ALA A 138 15.17 4.47 -11.51
C ALA A 138 13.73 4.42 -11.00
N ILE A 139 13.51 3.98 -9.76
CA ILE A 139 12.19 3.96 -9.12
C ILE A 139 11.66 5.39 -8.97
N ASN A 140 12.46 6.27 -8.37
CA ASN A 140 12.08 7.66 -8.12
C ASN A 140 11.85 8.45 -9.42
N GLU A 141 12.66 8.19 -10.45
CA GLU A 141 12.48 8.79 -11.78
C GLU A 141 11.21 8.29 -12.48
N ALA A 142 10.84 7.02 -12.27
CA ALA A 142 9.61 6.47 -12.84
C ALA A 142 8.36 7.15 -12.26
N PHE A 143 8.34 7.44 -10.96
CA PHE A 143 7.27 8.24 -10.34
C PHE A 143 7.13 9.61 -11.01
N ARG A 144 8.24 10.36 -11.14
CA ARG A 144 8.25 11.68 -11.79
C ARG A 144 7.75 11.62 -13.23
N LYS A 145 8.24 10.67 -14.03
CA LYS A 145 7.86 10.51 -15.44
C LYS A 145 6.38 10.19 -15.64
N LYS A 146 5.75 9.53 -14.66
CA LYS A 146 4.34 9.14 -14.71
C LYS A 146 3.41 10.15 -14.02
N ASN A 147 3.93 11.30 -13.60
CA ASN A 147 3.19 12.31 -12.85
C ASN A 147 2.56 11.74 -11.56
N ILE A 148 3.29 10.85 -10.89
CA ILE A 148 2.92 10.24 -9.61
C ILE A 148 3.86 10.85 -8.56
N GLY A 149 3.31 11.53 -7.57
CA GLY A 149 4.12 12.04 -6.48
C GLY A 149 3.41 13.06 -5.60
N PRO A 150 4.08 13.45 -4.51
CA PRO A 150 5.50 13.21 -4.23
C PRO A 150 5.78 11.81 -3.65
N ALA A 151 6.99 11.28 -3.89
CA ALA A 151 7.45 10.03 -3.29
C ALA A 151 8.99 9.93 -3.31
N ARG A 152 9.51 9.10 -2.41
CA ARG A 152 10.91 8.67 -2.36
C ARG A 152 11.02 7.23 -1.86
N ILE A 153 11.65 6.38 -2.66
CA ILE A 153 12.24 5.11 -2.22
C ILE A 153 13.75 5.32 -2.08
N SER A 154 14.26 5.25 -0.85
CA SER A 154 15.66 5.51 -0.52
C SER A 154 16.42 4.30 -0.01
N HIS A 155 15.76 3.33 0.63
CA HIS A 155 16.45 2.24 1.33
C HIS A 155 15.76 0.88 1.17
N ARG A 156 16.53 -0.19 1.40
CA ARG A 156 16.06 -1.57 1.49
C ARG A 156 15.28 -1.81 2.79
N LEU A 157 14.54 -2.91 2.86
CA LEU A 157 13.74 -3.25 4.04
C LEU A 157 14.39 -4.36 4.86
N SER A 158 14.51 -4.14 6.17
CA SER A 158 14.93 -5.14 7.17
C SER A 158 16.25 -5.86 6.87
N VAL A 159 17.28 -5.12 6.46
CA VAL A 159 18.64 -5.62 6.24
C VAL A 159 19.68 -4.64 6.82
N PRO A 160 20.86 -5.10 7.24
CA PRO A 160 21.89 -4.22 7.83
C PRO A 160 22.40 -3.14 6.89
N ASP A 161 22.49 -3.42 5.58
CA ASP A 161 22.93 -2.49 4.53
C ASP A 161 21.77 -1.72 3.89
N ALA A 162 20.76 -1.37 4.70
CA ALA A 162 19.52 -0.76 4.21
C ALA A 162 19.76 0.51 3.40
N ASP A 163 20.68 1.37 3.87
CA ASP A 163 20.95 2.69 3.33
C ASP A 163 22.01 2.70 2.21
N GLU A 164 22.58 1.55 1.83
CA GLU A 164 23.54 1.46 0.73
C GLU A 164 22.88 1.83 -0.62
N VAL A 165 23.47 2.78 -1.34
CA VAL A 165 22.92 3.32 -2.59
C VAL A 165 23.36 2.55 -3.84
N THR A 166 24.37 1.68 -3.70
CA THR A 166 24.84 0.80 -4.76
C THR A 166 23.99 -0.46 -4.79
N THR A 167 23.44 -0.81 -5.95
CA THR A 167 22.76 -2.10 -6.09
C THR A 167 23.73 -3.27 -6.25
N LYS A 168 23.28 -4.47 -5.96
CA LYS A 168 24.01 -5.71 -6.23
C LYS A 168 23.74 -6.16 -7.66
N PRO A 169 24.75 -6.67 -8.41
CA PRO A 169 24.52 -7.27 -9.72
C PRO A 169 23.54 -8.44 -9.67
N LEU A 170 22.78 -8.64 -10.75
CA LEU A 170 21.93 -9.81 -10.93
C LEU A 170 22.53 -10.72 -11.99
N VAL A 171 22.56 -12.02 -11.73
CA VAL A 171 22.87 -13.03 -12.74
C VAL A 171 21.55 -13.62 -13.21
N VAL A 172 21.28 -13.47 -14.50
CA VAL A 172 20.01 -13.82 -15.13
C VAL A 172 20.21 -14.94 -16.14
N TYR A 173 19.34 -15.94 -16.12
CA TYR A 173 19.39 -17.10 -17.00
C TYR A 173 18.56 -16.82 -18.25
N LEU A 174 19.22 -16.63 -19.39
CA LEU A 174 18.56 -16.43 -20.68
C LEU A 174 17.99 -17.74 -21.25
N ASN A 175 18.58 -18.86 -20.84
CA ASN A 175 18.13 -20.23 -21.06
C ASN A 175 18.87 -21.15 -20.08
N ASP A 176 18.65 -22.47 -20.17
CA ASP A 176 19.24 -23.47 -19.26
C ASP A 176 20.78 -23.49 -19.25
N SER A 177 21.42 -22.94 -20.29
CA SER A 177 22.88 -23.03 -20.49
C SER A 177 23.56 -21.66 -20.56
N THR A 178 22.82 -20.56 -20.58
CA THR A 178 23.34 -19.21 -20.84
C THR A 178 22.88 -18.24 -19.78
N THR A 179 23.83 -17.58 -19.13
CA THR A 179 23.56 -16.48 -18.21
C THR A 179 24.08 -15.16 -18.76
N THR A 180 23.48 -14.07 -18.27
CA THR A 180 23.99 -12.71 -18.45
C THR A 180 24.00 -12.00 -17.10
N VAL A 181 24.88 -11.01 -16.95
CA VAL A 181 24.98 -10.20 -15.74
C VAL A 181 24.32 -8.85 -16.00
N LEU A 182 23.32 -8.51 -15.20
CA LEU A 182 22.84 -7.14 -15.10
C LEU A 182 23.72 -6.42 -14.08
N PRO A 183 24.42 -5.34 -14.51
CA PRO A 183 25.40 -4.68 -13.66
C PRO A 183 24.74 -3.95 -12.50
N ARG A 184 25.52 -3.69 -11.45
CA ARG A 184 25.16 -2.77 -10.38
C ARG A 184 24.86 -1.37 -10.91
N THR A 185 24.02 -0.65 -10.18
CA THR A 185 23.77 0.77 -10.37
C THR A 185 24.31 1.56 -9.18
N PHE A 186 24.73 2.80 -9.43
CA PHE A 186 25.12 3.74 -8.38
C PHE A 186 24.01 4.78 -8.28
N ASN A 187 23.27 4.76 -7.17
CA ASN A 187 22.13 5.65 -6.96
C ASN A 187 22.52 6.87 -6.11
N THR A 188 21.66 7.88 -6.12
CA THR A 188 21.90 9.14 -5.43
C THR A 188 21.53 8.99 -3.94
N PRO A 189 22.43 9.34 -3.00
CA PRO A 189 22.08 9.39 -1.58
C PRO A 189 20.89 10.31 -1.31
N PRO A 190 19.94 9.91 -0.44
CA PRO A 190 18.78 10.73 -0.12
C PRO A 190 19.23 12.00 0.63
N LYS A 191 18.57 13.11 0.33
CA LYS A 191 18.66 14.32 1.17
C LYS A 191 17.60 14.25 2.28
N PRO A 192 17.83 14.83 3.47
CA PRO A 192 16.80 14.92 4.51
C PRO A 192 15.49 15.50 3.97
N LEU A 193 14.35 14.90 4.34
CA LEU A 193 13.03 15.46 4.07
C LEU A 193 12.76 16.63 5.01
N GLU A 194 12.16 17.69 4.46
CA GLU A 194 11.70 18.86 5.21
C GLU A 194 10.17 18.80 5.30
N LEU A 195 9.65 17.84 6.09
CA LEU A 195 8.21 17.58 6.27
C LEU A 195 7.83 17.72 7.74
N LYS A 196 6.56 18.03 8.02
CA LYS A 196 6.03 17.98 9.39
C LYS A 196 6.02 16.54 9.88
N GLY A 197 6.24 16.35 11.18
CA GLY A 197 6.23 15.02 11.79
C GLY A 197 7.37 14.10 11.33
N VAL A 198 8.42 14.60 10.65
CA VAL A 198 9.53 13.74 10.18
C VAL A 198 10.42 13.23 11.32
N THR A 199 10.43 13.93 12.46
CA THR A 199 10.99 13.44 13.73
C THR A 199 9.85 13.18 14.70
N LYS A 200 9.78 11.99 15.30
CA LYS A 200 8.64 11.61 16.16
C LYS A 200 9.08 10.97 17.48
N GLY A 201 8.17 11.00 18.44
CA GLY A 201 8.31 10.32 19.73
C GLY A 201 9.22 11.02 20.72
N LYS A 202 9.33 10.41 21.89
CA LYS A 202 10.17 10.89 22.99
C LYS A 202 11.46 10.08 23.14
N GLY A 203 11.55 8.91 22.52
CA GLY A 203 12.73 8.07 22.54
C GLY A 203 12.68 6.95 21.52
N PHE A 204 13.79 6.22 21.39
CA PHE A 204 13.85 5.01 20.59
C PHE A 204 14.98 4.09 21.04
N TYR A 205 14.88 2.81 20.74
CA TYR A 205 15.99 1.88 20.92
C TYR A 205 16.94 1.88 19.73
N GLU A 206 18.23 2.00 20.02
CA GLU A 206 19.32 1.67 19.13
C GLU A 206 20.07 0.49 19.75
N GLU A 207 19.99 -0.67 19.09
CA GLU A 207 20.37 -1.96 19.68
C GLU A 207 19.64 -2.16 21.03
N ASP A 208 20.37 -2.31 22.13
CA ASP A 208 19.79 -2.48 23.48
C ASP A 208 19.78 -1.19 24.31
N THR A 209 20.04 -0.03 23.68
CA THR A 209 20.14 1.26 24.38
C THR A 209 18.96 2.18 24.06
N LEU A 210 18.28 2.67 25.09
CA LEU A 210 17.25 3.69 24.96
C LEU A 210 17.88 5.08 24.75
N MET A 211 17.58 5.67 23.60
CA MET A 211 17.93 7.04 23.24
C MET A 211 16.79 7.97 23.62
N GLU A 212 17.01 8.89 24.55
CA GLU A 212 15.99 9.84 25.04
C GLU A 212 15.86 11.09 24.14
N MET A 213 15.60 10.86 22.85
CA MET A 213 15.33 11.91 21.87
C MET A 213 14.40 11.41 20.76
N PRO A 214 13.71 12.28 20.01
CA PRO A 214 12.86 11.87 18.90
C PRO A 214 13.63 11.05 17.85
N PHE A 215 12.98 10.05 17.28
CA PHE A 215 13.53 9.26 16.18
C PHE A 215 13.45 10.04 14.86
N ASP A 216 14.52 10.06 14.08
CA ASP A 216 14.62 10.81 12.83
C ASP A 216 14.32 9.93 11.60
N PHE A 217 13.20 10.24 10.91
CA PHE A 217 12.81 9.57 9.67
C PHE A 217 13.27 10.32 8.40
N SER A 218 14.04 11.41 8.51
CA SER A 218 14.32 12.33 7.40
C SER A 218 15.03 11.69 6.20
N LEU A 219 15.73 10.57 6.38
CA LEU A 219 16.38 9.79 5.31
C LEU A 219 15.61 8.54 4.87
N LYS A 220 14.51 8.20 5.56
CA LYS A 220 13.70 6.99 5.32
C LYS A 220 12.82 7.12 4.06
N ASN A 221 12.20 6.03 3.64
CA ASN A 221 11.22 6.06 2.55
C ASN A 221 10.08 7.07 2.86
N TYR A 222 9.53 7.67 1.80
CA TYR A 222 8.39 8.58 1.86
C TYR A 222 7.41 8.26 0.73
N TYR A 223 6.19 7.89 1.09
CA TYR A 223 5.19 7.45 0.14
C TYR A 223 3.80 7.78 0.70
N PRO A 224 3.37 9.05 0.60
CA PRO A 224 2.13 9.54 1.20
C PRO A 224 0.90 8.87 0.58
N ILE A 225 -0.19 8.79 1.34
CA ILE A 225 -1.37 8.00 0.95
C ILE A 225 -2.01 8.47 -0.36
N ASP A 226 -1.94 9.76 -0.70
CA ASP A 226 -2.42 10.30 -1.97
C ASP A 226 -1.69 9.66 -3.16
N THR A 227 -0.39 9.49 -3.03
CA THR A 227 0.48 8.89 -4.03
C THR A 227 0.28 7.38 -4.09
N GLN A 228 0.12 6.71 -2.93
CA GLN A 228 -0.24 5.29 -2.90
C GLN A 228 -1.55 5.01 -3.63
N HIS A 229 -2.55 5.85 -3.36
CA HIS A 229 -3.88 5.76 -3.93
C HIS A 229 -3.86 5.96 -5.46
N GLU A 230 -3.05 6.91 -5.94
CA GLU A 230 -2.88 7.17 -7.37
C GLU A 230 -2.10 6.06 -8.12
N VAL A 231 -1.17 5.37 -7.46
CA VAL A 231 -0.54 4.15 -8.00
C VAL A 231 -1.58 3.04 -8.12
N LEU A 232 -2.38 2.84 -7.07
CA LEU A 232 -3.45 1.83 -7.08
C LEU A 232 -4.46 2.10 -8.20
N LYS A 233 -4.98 3.33 -8.32
CA LYS A 233 -5.92 3.71 -9.39
C LYS A 233 -5.35 3.45 -10.78
N ARG A 234 -4.08 3.76 -11.05
CA ARG A 234 -3.42 3.49 -12.35
C ARG A 234 -3.24 1.99 -12.64
N VAL A 235 -3.08 1.16 -11.62
CA VAL A 235 -2.98 -0.30 -11.78
C VAL A 235 -4.37 -0.91 -12.03
N ILE A 236 -5.37 -0.50 -11.24
CA ILE A 236 -6.73 -1.05 -11.32
C ILE A 236 -7.50 -0.49 -12.53
N PHE A 237 -7.29 0.77 -12.90
CA PHE A 237 -8.03 1.48 -13.97
C PHE A 237 -7.06 2.24 -14.90
N PRO A 238 -6.11 1.58 -15.58
CA PRO A 238 -5.13 2.25 -16.43
C PRO A 238 -5.78 3.09 -17.53
N GLU A 239 -6.95 2.67 -18.03
CA GLU A 239 -7.74 3.37 -19.05
C GLU A 239 -8.25 4.76 -18.61
N ALA A 240 -8.28 5.04 -17.31
CA ALA A 240 -8.65 6.35 -16.78
C ALA A 240 -7.54 7.39 -16.92
N TYR A 241 -6.35 6.99 -17.38
CA TYR A 241 -5.16 7.83 -17.46
C TYR A 241 -4.59 7.88 -18.88
N PRO A 242 -3.93 8.97 -19.29
CA PRO A 242 -3.22 9.03 -20.56
C PRO A 242 -2.04 8.04 -20.56
N GLN A 243 -1.68 7.49 -21.72
CA GLN A 243 -0.65 6.43 -21.84
C GLN A 243 0.69 6.79 -21.16
N VAL A 244 1.10 8.06 -21.21
CA VAL A 244 2.36 8.52 -20.59
C VAL A 244 2.38 8.39 -19.06
N GLU A 245 1.22 8.42 -18.42
CA GLU A 245 1.06 8.27 -16.98
C GLU A 245 0.80 6.81 -16.55
N GLN A 246 0.56 5.90 -17.49
CA GLN A 246 0.26 4.50 -17.20
C GLN A 246 1.55 3.70 -16.91
N PHE A 247 1.41 2.61 -16.16
CA PHE A 247 2.44 1.57 -16.12
C PHE A 247 2.36 0.72 -17.39
N HIS A 248 3.47 0.60 -18.13
CA HIS A 248 3.50 -0.16 -19.38
C HIS A 248 3.60 -1.67 -19.13
N LEU A 249 2.49 -2.26 -18.67
CA LEU A 249 2.33 -3.70 -18.49
C LEU A 249 1.61 -4.31 -19.69
N SER A 250 2.02 -5.51 -20.11
CA SER A 250 1.21 -6.29 -21.04
C SER A 250 -0.09 -6.74 -20.39
N ARG A 251 -1.08 -7.16 -21.20
CA ARG A 251 -2.35 -7.67 -20.67
C ARG A 251 -2.15 -8.86 -19.71
N SER A 252 -1.29 -9.81 -20.05
CA SER A 252 -1.00 -10.97 -19.21
C SER A 252 -0.28 -10.60 -17.92
N GLN A 253 0.65 -9.66 -17.98
CA GLN A 253 1.32 -9.13 -16.79
C GLN A 253 0.34 -8.41 -15.88
N ARG A 254 -0.54 -7.57 -16.41
CA ARG A 254 -1.55 -6.90 -15.59
C ARG A 254 -2.51 -7.91 -14.93
N THR A 255 -2.95 -8.94 -15.66
CA THR A 255 -3.74 -10.03 -15.07
C THR A 255 -2.97 -10.72 -13.94
N PHE A 256 -1.71 -11.09 -14.16
CA PHE A 256 -0.85 -11.68 -13.13
C PHE A 256 -0.71 -10.79 -11.90
N LEU A 257 -0.48 -9.48 -12.07
CA LEU A 257 -0.36 -8.53 -10.98
C LEU A 257 -1.64 -8.46 -10.15
N LEU A 258 -2.80 -8.32 -10.81
CA LEU A 258 -4.09 -8.27 -10.12
C LEU A 258 -4.39 -9.58 -9.39
N ASP A 259 -4.01 -10.72 -9.96
CA ASP A 259 -4.14 -12.01 -9.29
C ASP A 259 -3.20 -12.14 -8.08
N ALA A 260 -1.97 -11.63 -8.17
CA ALA A 260 -1.05 -11.57 -7.04
C ALA A 260 -1.57 -10.63 -5.93
N MET A 261 -2.11 -9.45 -6.27
CA MET A 261 -2.61 -8.48 -5.28
C MET A 261 -3.77 -9.01 -4.43
N LYS A 262 -4.65 -9.85 -5.01
CA LYS A 262 -5.79 -10.44 -4.29
C LYS A 262 -5.51 -11.83 -3.72
N ILE A 263 -4.31 -12.37 -3.90
CA ILE A 263 -4.00 -13.75 -3.52
C ILE A 263 -4.14 -13.92 -2.00
N LEU A 264 -4.68 -15.05 -1.58
CA LEU A 264 -4.65 -15.48 -0.18
C LEU A 264 -3.36 -16.27 0.07
N PRO A 265 -2.75 -16.20 1.26
CA PRO A 265 -1.49 -16.91 1.51
C PRO A 265 -1.55 -18.41 1.20
N ARG A 266 -2.66 -19.09 1.57
CA ARG A 266 -2.88 -20.51 1.24
C ARG A 266 -2.82 -20.82 -0.26
N GLN A 267 -3.25 -19.89 -1.11
CA GLN A 267 -3.24 -20.05 -2.57
C GLN A 267 -1.82 -19.89 -3.13
N ALA A 268 -0.95 -19.18 -2.42
CA ALA A 268 0.48 -19.08 -2.71
C ALA A 268 1.31 -20.22 -2.10
N GLY A 269 0.68 -21.16 -1.38
CA GLY A 269 1.33 -22.34 -0.80
C GLY A 269 1.88 -22.15 0.61
N TYR A 270 1.47 -21.09 1.32
CA TYR A 270 1.82 -20.88 2.72
C TYR A 270 0.92 -21.67 3.67
N ASP A 271 1.44 -22.00 4.85
CA ASP A 271 0.68 -22.69 5.90
C ASP A 271 -0.47 -21.79 6.39
N PRO A 272 -1.74 -22.20 6.26
CA PRO A 272 -2.89 -21.41 6.68
C PRO A 272 -2.99 -21.20 8.20
N VAL A 273 -2.23 -21.95 9.01
CA VAL A 273 -2.16 -21.73 10.47
C VAL A 273 -1.29 -20.52 10.80
N GLU A 274 -0.15 -20.37 10.13
CA GLU A 274 0.74 -19.21 10.29
C GLU A 274 0.22 -18.00 9.50
N TYR A 275 -0.25 -18.24 8.27
CA TYR A 275 -0.74 -17.22 7.35
C TYR A 275 -2.20 -17.49 6.96
N TYR A 276 -3.11 -17.08 7.83
CA TYR A 276 -4.55 -17.17 7.63
C TYR A 276 -5.02 -16.29 6.44
N ASP A 277 -6.25 -16.50 5.94
CA ASP A 277 -6.73 -15.87 4.69
C ASP A 277 -6.64 -14.34 4.68
N SER A 278 -7.04 -13.69 5.78
CA SER A 278 -7.04 -12.24 5.96
C SER A 278 -5.67 -11.69 6.39
N TYR A 279 -4.62 -12.51 6.43
CA TYR A 279 -3.26 -12.02 6.68
C TYR A 279 -2.90 -10.95 5.65
N GLY A 280 -2.64 -9.73 6.12
CA GLY A 280 -2.38 -8.57 5.25
C GLY A 280 -3.60 -8.04 4.50
N LYS A 281 -4.83 -8.31 4.96
CA LYS A 281 -6.09 -7.75 4.47
C LYS A 281 -6.76 -6.96 5.60
N PHE A 282 -6.27 -5.76 5.90
CA PHE A 282 -6.67 -5.04 7.12
C PHE A 282 -8.11 -4.51 7.03
N PHE A 283 -8.51 -3.97 5.88
CA PHE A 283 -9.90 -3.59 5.67
C PHE A 283 -10.85 -4.81 5.66
N LEU A 284 -12.02 -4.67 6.28
CA LEU A 284 -13.10 -5.66 6.38
C LEU A 284 -12.81 -6.91 7.22
N PHE A 285 -11.57 -7.41 7.24
CA PHE A 285 -11.26 -8.73 7.80
C PHE A 285 -10.00 -8.77 8.66
N GLY A 286 -9.32 -7.65 8.87
CA GLY A 286 -8.02 -7.62 9.54
C GLY A 286 -8.06 -8.16 10.97
N ASP A 287 -9.18 -7.99 11.66
CA ASP A 287 -9.41 -8.36 13.06
C ASP A 287 -10.05 -9.76 13.23
N THR A 288 -10.04 -10.59 12.18
CA THR A 288 -10.55 -11.97 12.21
C THR A 288 -9.64 -12.92 11.45
N GLN A 289 -9.49 -14.15 11.94
CA GLN A 289 -8.78 -15.24 11.22
C GLN A 289 -9.74 -16.17 10.46
N LYS A 290 -11.04 -15.87 10.47
CA LYS A 290 -12.03 -16.67 9.74
C LYS A 290 -11.75 -16.62 8.23
N PRO A 291 -12.05 -17.69 7.48
CA PRO A 291 -11.91 -17.69 6.03
C PRO A 291 -12.66 -16.52 5.39
N MET A 292 -12.02 -15.87 4.41
CA MET A 292 -12.64 -14.76 3.69
C MET A 292 -13.71 -15.27 2.71
N PRO A 293 -14.84 -14.56 2.56
CA PRO A 293 -15.85 -14.91 1.55
C PRO A 293 -15.28 -14.88 0.13
N GLU A 294 -15.52 -15.93 -0.65
CA GLU A 294 -14.92 -16.05 -1.99
C GLU A 294 -15.34 -14.94 -2.96
N HIS A 295 -16.52 -14.34 -2.79
CA HIS A 295 -17.02 -13.26 -3.65
C HIS A 295 -16.40 -11.89 -3.37
N ILE A 296 -15.70 -11.73 -2.24
CA ILE A 296 -15.03 -10.46 -1.88
C ILE A 296 -13.55 -10.56 -2.23
N LYS A 297 -13.09 -9.68 -3.12
CA LYS A 297 -11.70 -9.56 -3.55
C LYS A 297 -11.12 -8.25 -3.03
N ILE A 298 -9.99 -8.34 -2.35
CA ILE A 298 -9.24 -7.19 -1.85
C ILE A 298 -7.88 -7.16 -2.55
N TYR A 299 -7.72 -6.23 -3.48
CA TYR A 299 -6.47 -5.97 -4.21
C TYR A 299 -5.72 -4.90 -3.43
N ASN A 300 -4.77 -5.29 -2.60
CA ASN A 300 -4.13 -4.34 -1.70
C ASN A 300 -2.63 -4.56 -1.51
N LYS A 301 -2.01 -3.58 -0.85
CA LYS A 301 -0.72 -3.76 -0.19
C LYS A 301 -0.75 -3.05 1.16
N VAL A 302 -0.57 -3.82 2.22
CA VAL A 302 -0.37 -3.30 3.57
C VAL A 302 1.08 -2.95 3.87
N GLY A 303 1.29 -2.11 4.87
CA GLY A 303 2.58 -1.94 5.52
C GLY A 303 2.39 -1.62 7.00
N TYR A 304 3.26 -2.17 7.83
CA TYR A 304 3.37 -1.76 9.22
C TYR A 304 4.81 -1.82 9.71
N ALA A 305 5.20 -0.83 10.49
CA ALA A 305 6.47 -0.71 11.20
C ALA A 305 6.45 0.61 11.99
N TYR A 306 7.24 0.71 13.06
CA TYR A 306 7.37 1.95 13.84
C TYR A 306 6.00 2.47 14.33
N GLY A 307 5.10 1.59 14.75
CA GLY A 307 3.73 1.92 15.15
C GLY A 307 2.81 2.35 14.01
N THR A 308 3.33 2.61 12.82
CA THR A 308 2.51 3.04 11.68
C THR A 308 1.91 1.83 10.97
N LEU A 309 0.60 1.82 10.73
CA LEU A 309 -0.15 0.87 9.93
C LEU A 309 -0.74 1.59 8.72
N THR A 310 -0.56 1.03 7.53
CA THR A 310 -1.16 1.54 6.29
C THR A 310 -1.74 0.40 5.47
N ASP A 311 -2.93 0.58 4.91
CA ASP A 311 -3.49 -0.31 3.89
C ASP A 311 -3.97 0.54 2.70
N CYS A 312 -3.65 0.09 1.49
CA CYS A 312 -4.01 0.71 0.22
C CYS A 312 -4.70 -0.34 -0.65
N ALA A 313 -6.02 -0.25 -0.78
CA ALA A 313 -6.85 -1.32 -1.29
C ALA A 313 -7.89 -0.87 -2.32
N TYR A 314 -8.12 -1.72 -3.32
CA TYR A 314 -9.34 -1.76 -4.10
C TYR A 314 -10.17 -2.96 -3.65
N VAL A 315 -11.37 -2.69 -3.16
CA VAL A 315 -12.30 -3.69 -2.64
C VAL A 315 -13.39 -3.92 -3.68
N ARG A 316 -13.67 -5.19 -3.97
CA ARG A 316 -14.73 -5.60 -4.89
C ARG A 316 -15.51 -6.80 -4.34
N ASP A 317 -16.81 -6.63 -4.19
CA ASP A 317 -17.76 -7.71 -3.99
C ASP A 317 -18.41 -8.05 -5.33
N GLU A 318 -18.09 -9.23 -5.86
CA GLU A 318 -18.57 -9.71 -7.15
C GLU A 318 -20.05 -10.15 -7.10
N GLN A 319 -20.57 -10.49 -5.91
CA GLN A 319 -21.94 -10.94 -5.69
C GLN A 319 -22.91 -9.76 -5.55
N ASN A 320 -22.57 -8.77 -4.74
CA ASN A 320 -23.42 -7.60 -4.49
C ASN A 320 -23.09 -6.41 -5.39
N GLY A 321 -22.04 -6.53 -6.22
CA GLY A 321 -21.58 -5.48 -7.11
C GLY A 321 -20.91 -4.30 -6.40
N VAL A 322 -20.60 -4.40 -5.10
CA VAL A 322 -19.91 -3.34 -4.35
C VAL A 322 -18.48 -3.17 -4.87
N GLU A 323 -18.06 -1.93 -5.13
CA GLU A 323 -16.67 -1.63 -5.47
C GLU A 323 -16.27 -0.23 -5.02
N PHE A 324 -15.08 -0.10 -4.44
CA PHE A 324 -14.51 1.18 -4.01
C PHE A 324 -13.00 1.07 -3.81
N LEU A 325 -12.31 2.22 -3.76
CA LEU A 325 -10.92 2.28 -3.32
C LEU A 325 -10.83 2.92 -1.94
N ILE A 326 -9.84 2.50 -1.15
CA ILE A 326 -9.52 3.10 0.13
C ILE A 326 -8.01 3.03 0.37
N THR A 327 -7.45 4.12 0.88
CA THR A 327 -6.12 4.13 1.47
C THR A 327 -6.19 4.81 2.81
N ALA A 328 -5.71 4.17 3.86
CA ALA A 328 -5.71 4.72 5.20
C ALA A 328 -4.39 4.42 5.90
N THR A 329 -3.92 5.37 6.69
CA THR A 329 -2.78 5.21 7.61
C THR A 329 -3.17 5.61 9.02
N ILE A 330 -2.59 4.95 10.02
CA ILE A 330 -2.77 5.21 11.45
C ILE A 330 -1.46 4.91 12.19
N LEU A 331 -1.05 5.77 13.12
CA LEU A 331 0.02 5.55 14.07
C LEU A 331 -0.57 5.00 15.38
N VAL A 332 -0.05 3.88 15.87
CA VAL A 332 -0.34 3.31 17.20
C VAL A 332 0.98 3.13 17.93
N ASN A 333 1.30 4.10 18.77
CA ASN A 333 2.51 4.15 19.56
C ASN A 333 2.24 4.98 20.83
N GLU A 334 1.45 4.41 21.75
CA GLU A 334 0.96 5.14 22.93
C GLU A 334 2.10 5.64 23.83
N ASP A 335 3.15 4.84 23.99
CA ASP A 335 4.28 5.18 24.85
C ASP A 335 5.28 6.16 24.19
N GLN A 336 5.16 6.37 22.87
CA GLN A 336 6.00 7.23 22.04
C GLN A 336 7.47 6.81 21.97
N ILE A 337 7.75 5.52 22.16
CA ILE A 337 9.06 4.92 21.97
C ILE A 337 9.07 4.18 20.63
N PHE A 338 10.15 4.35 19.87
CA PHE A 338 10.33 3.65 18.59
C PHE A 338 11.36 2.52 18.74
N ASN A 339 11.25 1.47 17.91
CA ASN A 339 12.13 0.29 17.92
C ASN A 339 12.10 -0.60 19.18
N ASP A 340 11.13 -0.44 20.07
CA ASP A 340 10.89 -1.35 21.20
C ASP A 340 10.07 -2.60 20.82
N ASN A 341 9.32 -2.54 19.71
CA ASN A 341 8.35 -3.53 19.26
C ASN A 341 7.09 -3.61 20.12
N GLU A 342 6.76 -2.55 20.86
CA GLU A 342 5.53 -2.42 21.64
C GLU A 342 4.60 -1.44 20.92
N TYR A 343 3.65 -1.96 20.14
CA TYR A 343 2.69 -1.15 19.37
C TYR A 343 1.30 -1.76 19.43
N GLU A 344 0.25 -0.93 19.52
CA GLU A 344 -1.15 -1.38 19.67
C GLU A 344 -1.79 -1.79 18.32
N TYR A 345 -1.06 -2.57 17.53
CA TYR A 345 -1.50 -3.02 16.21
C TYR A 345 -2.77 -3.85 16.29
N ASP A 346 -2.81 -4.85 17.17
CA ASP A 346 -3.91 -5.81 17.28
C ASP A 346 -5.07 -5.25 18.13
N GLU A 347 -4.79 -4.36 19.07
CA GLU A 347 -5.76 -3.81 20.01
C GLU A 347 -6.46 -2.54 19.49
N THR A 348 -5.83 -1.81 18.57
CA THR A 348 -6.33 -0.51 18.12
C THR A 348 -6.25 -0.36 16.60
N GLY A 349 -5.06 -0.50 16.01
CA GLY A 349 -4.85 -0.11 14.62
C GLY A 349 -5.59 -0.98 13.61
N ILE A 350 -5.40 -2.30 13.66
CA ILE A 350 -6.06 -3.26 12.78
C ILE A 350 -7.58 -3.27 12.99
N PRO A 351 -8.12 -3.29 14.23
CA PRO A 351 -9.56 -3.15 14.45
C PRO A 351 -10.17 -1.86 13.88
N PHE A 352 -9.47 -0.72 13.98
CA PHE A 352 -9.91 0.53 13.37
C PHE A 352 -10.02 0.43 11.85
N LEU A 353 -8.97 -0.10 11.19
CA LEU A 353 -8.98 -0.28 9.73
C LEU A 353 -10.05 -1.29 9.28
N ALA A 354 -10.24 -2.39 10.01
CA ALA A 354 -11.29 -3.36 9.72
C ALA A 354 -12.68 -2.70 9.77
N ALA A 355 -12.99 -2.01 10.86
CA ALA A 355 -14.25 -1.30 11.07
C ALA A 355 -14.51 -0.20 10.02
N LEU A 356 -13.46 0.55 9.64
CA LEU A 356 -13.53 1.58 8.61
C LEU A 356 -13.94 0.98 7.26
N GLY A 357 -13.31 -0.14 6.89
CA GLY A 357 -13.64 -0.88 5.68
C GLY A 357 -15.04 -1.47 5.69
N GLU A 358 -15.48 -2.05 6.82
CA GLU A 358 -16.84 -2.56 7.02
C GLU A 358 -17.89 -1.45 6.87
N GLY A 359 -17.69 -0.31 7.52
CA GLY A 359 -18.61 0.82 7.48
C GLY A 359 -18.82 1.35 6.06
N LEU A 360 -17.73 1.56 5.32
CA LEU A 360 -17.78 2.00 3.93
C LEU A 360 -18.43 0.95 3.02
N TYR A 361 -18.13 -0.33 3.24
CA TYR A 361 -18.78 -1.42 2.53
C TYR A 361 -20.30 -1.42 2.76
N GLN A 362 -20.77 -1.18 3.98
CA GLN A 362 -22.21 -1.09 4.26
C GLN A 362 -22.86 0.11 3.58
N ILE A 363 -22.18 1.25 3.51
CA ILE A 363 -22.69 2.42 2.76
C ILE A 363 -22.81 2.07 1.28
N GLU A 364 -21.78 1.47 0.69
CA GLU A 364 -21.77 1.06 -0.71
C GLU A 364 -22.87 0.03 -1.04
N LEU A 365 -23.08 -0.94 -0.16
CA LEU A 365 -24.11 -1.97 -0.31
C LEU A 365 -25.53 -1.38 -0.36
N ASN A 366 -25.76 -0.30 0.39
CA ASN A 366 -27.05 0.38 0.47
C ASN A 366 -27.18 1.57 -0.50
N ARG A 367 -26.11 1.88 -1.25
CA ARG A 367 -26.06 3.03 -2.17
C ARG A 367 -26.99 2.79 -3.36
N LYS A 368 -27.88 3.75 -3.63
CA LYS A 368 -28.62 3.78 -4.91
C LYS A 368 -27.68 4.23 -6.01
N ARG A 369 -27.54 3.42 -7.06
CA ARG A 369 -26.61 3.65 -8.18
C ARG A 369 -27.33 4.16 -9.41
#